data_AF-A0A0F6CLT7-F1
#
_entry.id   AF-A0A0F6CLT7-F1
#
_cell.length_a   1.000
_cell.length_b   1.000
_cell.length_c   1.000
_cell.angle_alpha   90.00
_cell.angle_beta   90.00
_cell.angle_gamma   90.00
#
_symmetry.space_group_name_H-M   'P 1'
#
loop_
_entity.id
_entity.type
_entity.pdbx_description
1 polymer ?
#
loop_
_entity_poly.entity_id
_entity_poly.type
_entity_poly.pdbx_seq_one_letter_code
_entity_poly.pdbx_strand_id
1 'polypeptide(L)'
;MYRLKVSSSVISNRIQTVQEEIRDWREKPLENNYPIIMIDGKVFKIKTEESRRPKYVNKTLYVVVGINADDQKELIALYVSNTESATEWMNILDNLKERGLSETCIIV
;
A
#
# COMPACT_ATOMS: atom_id res chain seq x y z
N MET A 1 -0.28 14.55 28.99
CA MET A 1 0.47 14.78 27.74
C MET A 1 1.95 14.90 28.11
N TYR A 2 2.83 14.08 27.53
CA TYR A 2 4.25 14.03 27.93
C TYR A 2 4.95 15.38 27.66
N ARG A 3 5.65 15.95 28.65
CA ARG A 3 6.37 17.24 28.57
C ARG A 3 7.73 17.13 27.83
N LEU A 4 7.83 16.25 26.85
CA LEU A 4 9.07 16.01 26.10
C LEU A 4 9.04 16.80 24.79
N LYS A 5 10.06 17.64 24.56
CA LYS A 5 10.29 18.28 23.26
C LYS A 5 11.07 17.32 22.38
N VAL A 6 10.39 16.67 21.45
CA VAL A 6 11.00 15.79 20.44
C VAL A 6 11.09 16.54 19.12
N SER A 7 12.26 16.54 18.47
CA SER A 7 12.42 17.17 17.15
C SER A 7 11.82 16.31 16.04
N SER A 8 11.41 16.94 14.93
CA SER A 8 10.87 16.23 13.77
C SER A 8 11.84 15.17 13.23
N SER A 9 13.15 15.47 13.23
CA SER A 9 14.20 14.55 12.80
C SER A 9 14.26 13.28 13.65
N VAL A 10 14.06 13.38 14.97
CA VAL A 10 14.05 12.20 15.86
C VAL A 10 12.85 11.32 15.57
N ILE A 11 11.68 11.93 15.29
CA ILE A 11 10.47 11.19 14.90
C ILE A 11 10.69 10.49 13.56
N SER A 12 11.20 11.20 12.54
CA SER A 12 11.48 10.62 11.22
C SER A 12 12.50 9.46 11.29
N ASN A 13 13.58 9.61 12.06
CA ASN A 13 14.55 8.54 12.26
C ASN A 13 13.93 7.33 12.96
N ARG A 14 12.98 7.55 13.87
CA ARG A 14 12.27 6.44 14.52
C ARG A 14 11.31 5.73 13.57
N ILE A 15 10.66 6.44 12.65
CA ILE A 15 9.82 5.81 11.62
C ILE A 15 10.65 4.90 10.69
N GLN A 16 11.94 5.20 10.50
CA GLN A 16 12.83 4.34 9.72
C GLN A 16 13.04 2.96 10.35
N THR A 17 12.85 2.79 11.67
CA THR A 17 13.03 1.48 12.31
C THR A 17 11.92 0.49 11.98
N VAL A 18 10.76 0.97 11.50
CA VAL A 18 9.60 0.14 11.15
C VAL A 18 9.61 -0.26 9.66
N GLN A 19 10.61 0.20 8.89
CA GLN A 19 10.65 -0.06 7.44
C GLN A 19 10.76 -1.55 7.12
N GLU A 20 11.46 -2.32 7.96
CA GLU A 20 11.55 -3.77 7.81
C GLU A 20 10.20 -4.44 8.06
N GLU A 21 9.49 -4.07 9.13
CA GLU A 21 8.14 -4.58 9.41
C GLU A 21 7.15 -4.25 8.27
N ILE A 22 7.27 -3.06 7.67
CA ILE A 22 6.47 -2.66 6.51
C ILE A 22 6.79 -3.54 5.30
N ARG A 23 8.07 -3.81 5.03
CA ARG A 23 8.49 -4.69 3.94
C ARG A 23 7.94 -6.10 4.15
N ASP A 24 8.13 -6.65 5.34
CA ASP A 24 7.68 -7.99 5.70
C ASP A 24 6.15 -8.11 5.59
N TRP A 25 5.41 -7.06 6.00
CA TRP A 25 3.96 -7.00 5.80
C TRP A 25 3.56 -6.95 4.31
N ARG A 26 4.30 -6.21 3.47
CA ARG A 26 4.02 -6.13 2.02
C ARG A 26 4.26 -7.45 1.30
N GLU A 27 5.25 -8.23 1.74
CA GLU A 27 5.61 -9.52 1.15
C GLU A 27 4.87 -10.71 1.79
N LYS A 28 4.13 -10.48 2.88
CA LYS A 28 3.41 -11.52 3.61
C LYS A 28 2.50 -12.32 2.65
N PRO A 29 2.56 -13.66 2.66
CA PRO A 29 1.68 -14.50 1.85
C PRO A 29 0.22 -14.36 2.30
N LEU A 30 -0.70 -14.57 1.36
CA LEU A 30 -2.13 -14.54 1.59
C LEU A 30 -2.60 -15.94 1.98
N GLU A 31 -2.87 -16.14 3.26
CA GLU A 31 -3.29 -17.44 3.82
C GLU A 31 -4.81 -17.64 3.76
N ASN A 32 -5.58 -16.55 3.75
CA ASN A 32 -7.03 -16.57 3.71
C ASN A 32 -7.56 -16.63 2.28
N ASN A 33 -8.73 -17.25 2.11
CA ASN A 33 -9.49 -17.12 0.88
C ASN A 33 -10.28 -15.79 0.91
N TYR A 34 -10.15 -15.00 -0.16
CA TYR A 34 -10.80 -13.70 -0.31
C TYR A 34 -11.82 -13.77 -1.45
N PRO A 35 -13.08 -14.15 -1.19
CA PRO A 35 -14.12 -14.20 -2.23
C PRO A 35 -14.36 -12.84 -2.89
N ILE A 36 -14.10 -11.73 -2.18
CA ILE A 36 -14.28 -10.37 -2.70
C ILE A 36 -13.00 -9.57 -2.47
N ILE A 37 -12.51 -8.91 -3.51
CA ILE A 37 -11.43 -7.93 -3.43
C ILE A 37 -11.97 -6.57 -3.88
N MET A 38 -11.66 -5.54 -3.10
CA MET A 38 -11.94 -4.15 -3.42
C MET A 38 -10.63 -3.42 -3.64
N ILE A 39 -10.51 -2.69 -4.74
CA ILE A 39 -9.33 -1.89 -5.05
C ILE A 39 -9.76 -0.46 -5.33
N ASP A 40 -9.28 0.47 -4.52
CA ASP A 40 -9.55 1.90 -4.70
C ASP A 40 -8.25 2.68 -4.91
N GLY A 41 -8.31 3.72 -5.73
CA GLY A 41 -7.17 4.57 -6.09
C GLY A 41 -7.36 5.99 -5.61
N LYS A 42 -6.43 6.49 -4.78
CA LYS A 42 -6.45 7.88 -4.31
C LYS A 42 -5.22 8.66 -4.76
N VAL A 43 -5.44 9.79 -5.43
CA VAL A 43 -4.37 10.65 -5.91
C VAL A 43 -3.85 11.57 -4.79
N PHE A 44 -2.54 11.53 -4.58
CA PHE A 44 -1.81 12.39 -3.64
C PHE A 44 -0.73 13.20 -4.36
N LYS A 45 -0.51 14.44 -3.91
CA LYS A 45 0.62 15.26 -4.35
C LYS A 45 1.83 14.97 -3.48
N ILE A 46 2.84 14.33 -4.05
CA ILE A 46 4.07 13.96 -3.36
C ILE A 46 5.21 14.85 -3.86
N LYS A 47 6.03 15.35 -2.94
CA LYS A 47 7.22 16.13 -3.25
C LYS A 47 8.35 15.17 -3.63
N THR A 48 8.89 15.27 -4.84
CA THR A 48 10.09 14.53 -5.25
C THR A 48 11.36 15.34 -4.96
N GLU A 49 12.39 14.65 -4.46
CA GLU A 49 13.72 15.22 -4.18
C GLU A 49 14.70 15.06 -5.35
N GLU A 50 14.26 14.48 -6.47
CA GLU A 50 15.06 14.18 -7.67
C GLU A 50 15.65 15.40 -8.40
N SER A 51 15.37 16.63 -7.96
CA SER A 51 15.83 17.84 -8.65
C SER A 51 16.18 18.96 -7.66
N ARG A 52 17.14 19.81 -8.04
CA ARG A 52 17.56 21.02 -7.29
C ARG A 52 16.40 21.98 -6.95
N ARG A 53 15.23 21.79 -7.57
CA ARG A 53 13.98 22.44 -7.21
C ARG A 53 12.95 21.39 -6.79
N PRO A 54 12.26 21.57 -5.65
CA PRO A 54 11.22 20.64 -5.24
C PRO A 54 10.06 20.67 -6.24
N LYS A 55 9.76 19.52 -6.84
CA LYS A 55 8.61 19.34 -7.73
C LYS A 55 7.54 18.52 -7.01
N TYR A 56 6.29 18.95 -7.10
CA TYR A 56 5.16 18.15 -6.65
C TYR A 56 4.64 17.35 -7.84
N VAL A 57 4.60 16.03 -7.68
CA VAL A 57 4.08 15.08 -8.66
C VAL A 57 2.84 14.41 -8.09
N ASN A 58 1.81 14.25 -8.92
CA ASN A 58 0.66 13.44 -8.56
C ASN A 58 1.09 11.97 -8.58
N LYS A 59 0.80 11.23 -7.52
CA LYS A 59 0.93 9.78 -7.45
C LYS A 59 -0.38 9.19 -6.97
N THR A 60 -0.74 8.02 -7.47
CA THR A 60 -1.94 7.29 -7.05
C THR A 60 -1.54 6.23 -6.03
N LEU A 61 -2.17 6.26 -4.87
CA LEU A 61 -2.11 5.18 -3.88
C LEU A 61 -3.29 4.25 -4.13
N TYR A 62 -3.00 3.03 -4.53
CA TYR A 62 -3.97 1.95 -4.62
C TYR A 62 -4.05 1.22 -3.28
N VAL A 63 -5.28 1.09 -2.78
CA VAL A 63 -5.62 0.39 -1.55
C VAL A 63 -6.37 -0.87 -1.92
N VAL A 64 -5.80 -2.04 -1.59
CA VAL A 64 -6.41 -3.34 -1.85
C VAL A 64 -6.95 -3.89 -0.53
N VAL A 65 -8.26 -4.10 -0.47
CA VAL A 65 -8.97 -4.65 0.68
C VAL A 65 -9.61 -5.97 0.27
N GLY A 66 -9.32 -7.04 1.00
CA GLY A 66 -10.01 -8.31 0.85
C GLY A 66 -11.12 -8.45 1.87
N ILE A 67 -12.19 -9.12 1.48
CA ILE A 67 -13.22 -9.62 2.40
C ILE A 67 -12.99 -11.13 2.49
N ASN A 68 -12.69 -11.63 3.69
CA ASN A 68 -12.49 -13.06 3.93
C ASN A 68 -13.83 -13.81 4.01
N ALA A 69 -13.79 -15.13 4.15
CA ALA A 69 -14.99 -15.97 4.24
C ALA A 69 -15.88 -15.68 5.48
N ASP A 70 -15.32 -15.02 6.50
CA ASP A 70 -16.02 -14.59 7.72
C ASP A 70 -16.55 -13.15 7.63
N ASP A 71 -16.64 -12.60 6.41
CA ASP A 71 -17.07 -11.22 6.11
C ASP A 71 -16.19 -10.12 6.74
N GLN A 72 -14.96 -10.45 7.15
CA GLN A 72 -14.04 -9.47 7.73
C GLN A 72 -13.21 -8.80 6.65
N LYS A 73 -13.13 -7.47 6.74
CA LYS A 73 -12.31 -6.65 5.85
C LYS A 73 -10.88 -6.62 6.33
N GLU A 74 -9.96 -6.99 5.45
CA GLU A 74 -8.53 -7.00 5.71
C GLU A 74 -7.80 -6.15 4.65
N LEU A 75 -6.89 -5.30 5.10
CA LEU A 75 -6.00 -4.59 4.18
C LEU A 75 -4.94 -5.57 3.67
N ILE A 76 -5.01 -5.90 2.39
CA ILE A 76 -4.14 -6.88 1.74
C ILE A 76 -2.85 -6.22 1.26
N ALA A 77 -2.97 -5.04 0.64
CA ALA A 77 -1.84 -4.39 0.01
C ALA A 77 -2.05 -2.89 -0.21
N LEU A 78 -0.91 -2.19 -0.31
CA LEU A 78 -0.82 -0.79 -0.72
C LEU A 78 0.21 -0.66 -1.85
N TYR A 79 -0.18 -0.02 -2.95
CA TYR A 79 0.70 0.25 -4.09
C TYR A 79 0.72 1.72 -4.42
N VAL A 80 1.91 2.27 -4.68
CA VAL A 80 2.06 3.66 -5.11
C VAL A 80 2.48 3.65 -6.56
N SER A 81 1.66 4.25 -7.42
CA SER A 81 1.94 4.40 -8.84
C SER A 81 2.14 5.85 -9.24
N ASN A 82 2.94 6.06 -10.29
CA ASN A 82 3.15 7.39 -10.88
C ASN A 82 2.05 7.77 -11.88
N THR A 83 1.31 6.79 -12.41
CA THR A 83 0.30 6.99 -13.46
C THR A 83 -0.83 5.98 -13.31
N GLU A 84 -2.07 6.44 -13.43
CA GLU A 84 -3.22 5.54 -13.51
C GLU A 84 -3.26 4.90 -14.90
N SER A 85 -2.90 3.61 -14.98
CA SER A 85 -2.88 2.87 -16.25
C SER A 85 -3.35 1.43 -16.05
N ALA A 86 -3.91 0.84 -17.11
CA ALA A 86 -4.33 -0.57 -17.11
C ALA A 86 -3.19 -1.52 -16.75
N THR A 87 -1.95 -1.16 -17.09
CA THR A 87 -0.74 -1.93 -16.75
C THR A 87 -0.51 -2.00 -15.24
N GLU A 88 -0.81 -0.94 -14.51
CA GLU A 88 -0.63 -0.92 -13.05
C GLU A 88 -1.65 -1.81 -12.34
N TRP A 89 -2.89 -1.83 -12.83
CA TRP A 89 -3.91 -2.76 -12.37
C TRP A 89 -3.49 -4.21 -12.57
N MET A 90 -2.93 -4.52 -13.74
CA MET A 90 -2.41 -5.87 -14.03
C MET A 90 -1.27 -6.24 -13.08
N ASN A 91 -0.30 -5.34 -12.88
CA ASN A 91 0.83 -5.57 -11.98
C ASN A 91 0.37 -5.83 -10.53
N ILE A 92 -0.66 -5.13 -10.06
CA ILE A 92 -1.25 -5.35 -8.73
C ILE A 92 -1.83 -6.77 -8.65
N LEU A 93 -2.65 -7.17 -9.62
CA LEU A 93 -3.28 -8.49 -9.62
C LEU A 93 -2.26 -9.63 -9.74
N ASP A 94 -1.23 -9.47 -10.59
CA ASP A 94 -0.15 -10.44 -10.73
C ASP A 94 0.60 -10.61 -9.40
N ASN A 95 0.90 -9.51 -8.70
CA ASN A 95 1.57 -9.58 -7.41
C ASN A 95 0.70 -10.24 -6.31
N LEU A 96 -0.62 -10.01 -6.31
CA LEU A 96 -1.52 -10.70 -5.40
C LEU A 96 -1.53 -12.21 -5.67
N LYS A 97 -1.52 -12.61 -6.94
CA LYS A 97 -1.45 -14.02 -7.36
C LYS A 97 -0.13 -14.68 -6.92
N GLU A 98 1.00 -13.99 -7.08
CA GLU A 98 2.30 -14.46 -6.59
C GLU A 98 2.33 -14.64 -5.07
N ARG A 99 1.61 -13.79 -4.33
CA ARG A 99 1.46 -13.89 -2.87
C ARG A 99 0.51 -15.01 -2.41
N GLY A 100 -0.07 -15.77 -3.34
CA GLY A 100 -0.95 -16.90 -3.03
C GLY A 100 -2.44 -16.60 -3.11
N LEU A 101 -2.85 -15.48 -3.71
CA LEU A 101 -4.26 -15.23 -3.98
C LEU A 101 -4.82 -16.35 -4.88
N SER A 102 -5.82 -17.06 -4.36
CA SER A 102 -6.54 -18.11 -5.07
C SER A 102 -7.81 -17.56 -5.73
N GLU A 103 -8.80 -18.41 -6.01
CA GLU A 103 -10.00 -18.01 -6.75
C GLU A 103 -10.78 -16.91 -6.00
N THR A 104 -10.93 -15.76 -6.65
CA THR A 104 -11.76 -14.64 -6.18
C THR A 104 -13.04 -14.59 -7.01
N CYS A 105 -14.19 -14.45 -6.36
CA CYS A 105 -15.47 -14.40 -7.07
C CYS A 105 -15.76 -13.00 -7.64
N ILE A 106 -15.38 -11.94 -6.92
CA ILE A 106 -15.70 -10.55 -7.30
C ILE A 106 -14.48 -9.66 -7.05
N ILE A 107 -14.12 -8.85 -8.04
CA ILE A 107 -13.17 -7.74 -7.90
C ILE A 107 -13.91 -6.45 -8.21
N VAL A 108 -13.84 -5.47 -7.30
CA VAL A 108 -14.52 -4.17 -7.37
C VAL A 108 -13.52 -3.03 -7.35
#